data_AF-A0A3S3R2D7-F1
#
_entry.id   AF-A0A3S3R2D7-F1
#
_cell.length_a   1.000
_cell.length_b   1.000
_cell.length_c   1.000
_cell.angle_alpha   90.00
_cell.angle_beta   90.00
_cell.angle_gamma   90.00
#
_symmetry.space_group_name_H-M   'P 1'
#
loop_
_entity.id
_entity.type
_entity.pdbx_description
1 polymer ?
#
loop_
_entity_poly.entity_id
_entity_poly.type
_entity_poly.pdbx_seq_one_letter_code
_entity_poly.pdbx_strand_id
1 'polypeptide(L)'
;MCPPGRCSIAFKELCRSGNSSTEPYIVAHHVLLSHATAFRTYEAKFKSKQGGFVGIALDMTWIEPMSNSTQDIKAAQVYLDFHLGWFLDPLCFGDYPLSMRERAQGRLPDISVEVSKAIKGSFDFLGINHYTTNYAMNISDDPLIMGTLNNDTLADAGVIPTGKAINIWFLILVVLYHVNECSN
;
A
#
# COMPACT_ATOMS: atom_id res chain seq x y z
N MET A 1 4.60 -16.70 8.41
CA MET A 1 5.26 -15.49 8.95
C MET A 1 6.41 -15.14 8.03
N CYS A 2 6.39 -13.97 7.39
CA CYS A 2 7.40 -13.58 6.41
C CYS A 2 8.67 -13.09 7.12
N PRO A 3 9.89 -13.48 6.67
CA PRO A 3 11.13 -12.91 7.18
C PRO A 3 11.17 -11.38 7.02
N PRO A 4 11.76 -10.61 7.96
CA PRO A 4 12.46 -11.05 9.17
C PRO A 4 11.52 -11.39 10.35
N GLY A 5 10.20 -11.33 10.19
CA GLY A 5 9.25 -11.71 11.22
C GLY A 5 9.24 -10.76 12.42
N ARG A 6 9.23 -9.46 12.15
CA ARG A 6 9.15 -8.41 13.19
C ARG A 6 7.71 -7.99 13.43
N CYS A 7 7.33 -7.85 14.70
CA CYS A 7 6.02 -7.31 15.11
C CYS A 7 6.07 -6.81 16.57
N SER A 8 5.03 -6.10 16.98
CA SER A 8 4.86 -5.62 18.37
C SER A 8 4.85 -6.79 19.36
N ILE A 9 5.54 -6.60 20.50
CA ILE A 9 5.72 -7.63 21.53
C ILE A 9 4.38 -8.17 22.04
N ALA A 10 3.27 -7.43 22.02
CA ALA A 10 1.95 -7.95 22.43
C ALA A 10 1.56 -9.26 21.72
N PHE A 11 2.11 -9.55 20.54
CA PHE A 11 2.04 -10.84 19.85
C PHE A 11 3.19 -11.78 20.25
N LYS A 12 3.44 -11.91 21.58
CA LYS A 12 4.67 -12.46 22.22
C LYS A 12 5.14 -13.83 21.72
N GLU A 13 4.27 -14.62 21.11
CA GLU A 13 4.59 -15.97 20.65
C GLU A 13 5.11 -16.03 19.20
N LEU A 14 4.96 -14.93 18.43
CA LEU A 14 5.28 -14.94 17.00
C LEU A 14 6.62 -14.25 16.71
N CYS A 15 6.91 -13.09 17.31
CA CYS A 15 8.07 -12.25 16.96
C CYS A 15 9.03 -12.01 18.13
N ARG A 16 10.34 -11.99 17.85
CA ARG A 16 11.39 -11.72 18.86
C ARG A 16 11.64 -10.23 19.13
N SER A 17 11.29 -9.36 18.17
CA SER A 17 11.47 -7.90 18.24
C SER A 17 10.66 -7.24 17.12
N GLY A 18 10.37 -5.95 17.24
CA GLY A 18 9.66 -5.19 16.22
C GLY A 18 8.67 -4.19 16.79
N ASN A 19 8.07 -3.41 15.90
CA ASN A 19 6.95 -2.53 16.23
C ASN A 19 5.98 -2.47 15.04
N SER A 20 4.85 -3.16 15.17
CA SER A 20 3.79 -3.24 14.15
C SER A 20 3.12 -1.89 13.86
N SER A 21 3.25 -0.93 14.76
CA SER A 21 2.65 0.40 14.62
C SER A 21 3.51 1.36 13.79
N THR A 22 4.81 1.10 13.62
CA THR A 22 5.75 2.04 12.98
C THR A 22 6.62 1.42 11.90
N GLU A 23 7.13 0.19 12.10
CA GLU A 23 8.10 -0.41 11.18
C GLU A 23 7.54 -0.62 9.76
N PRO A 24 6.27 -0.99 9.55
CA PRO A 24 5.73 -1.11 8.19
C PRO A 24 5.80 0.20 7.39
N TYR A 25 5.54 1.36 8.01
CA TYR A 25 5.70 2.67 7.35
C TYR A 25 7.14 2.99 7.00
N ILE A 26 8.08 2.72 7.91
CA ILE A 26 9.50 2.94 7.68
C ILE A 26 9.99 2.06 6.53
N VAL A 27 9.58 0.79 6.50
CA VAL A 27 9.97 -0.15 5.45
C VAL A 27 9.37 0.25 4.11
N ALA A 28 8.06 0.53 4.05
CA ALA A 28 7.40 0.96 2.82
C ALA A 28 8.04 2.23 2.24
N HIS A 29 8.37 3.21 3.09
CA HIS A 29 9.07 4.43 2.68
C HIS A 29 10.44 4.13 2.05
N HIS A 30 11.25 3.26 2.67
CA HIS A 30 12.55 2.88 2.09
C HIS A 30 12.42 2.03 0.83
N VAL A 31 11.36 1.22 0.70
CA VAL A 31 11.07 0.51 -0.55
C VAL A 31 10.84 1.52 -1.67
N LEU A 32 10.01 2.54 -1.47
CA LEU A 32 9.79 3.62 -2.44
C LEU A 32 11.09 4.36 -2.80
N LEU A 33 11.89 4.74 -1.81
CA LEU A 33 13.18 5.40 -2.04
C LEU A 33 14.15 4.53 -2.83
N SER A 34 14.24 3.25 -2.48
CA SER A 34 15.12 2.29 -3.16
C SER A 34 14.70 2.05 -4.60
N HIS A 35 13.39 1.92 -4.84
CA HIS A 35 12.81 1.76 -6.17
C HIS A 35 13.07 2.99 -7.04
N ALA A 36 12.76 4.19 -6.52
CA ALA A 36 13.01 5.45 -7.23
C ALA A 36 14.49 5.62 -7.56
N THR A 37 15.39 5.34 -6.60
CA THR A 37 16.84 5.41 -6.84
C THR A 37 17.30 4.45 -7.93
N ALA A 38 16.78 3.22 -7.93
CA ALA A 38 17.07 2.23 -8.96
C ALA A 38 16.56 2.68 -10.34
N PHE A 39 15.32 3.17 -10.42
CA PHE A 39 14.74 3.72 -11.64
C PHE A 39 15.56 4.88 -12.20
N ARG A 40 15.87 5.88 -11.38
CA ARG A 40 16.66 7.06 -11.82
C ARG A 40 18.07 6.67 -12.25
N THR A 41 18.66 5.68 -11.59
CA THR A 41 19.96 5.14 -12.00
C THR A 41 19.87 4.44 -13.36
N TYR A 42 18.81 3.66 -13.58
CA TYR A 42 18.54 3.01 -14.86
C TYR A 42 18.35 4.03 -15.99
N GLU A 43 17.48 5.01 -15.75
CA GLU A 43 17.18 6.12 -16.65
C GLU A 43 18.45 6.88 -17.06
N ALA A 44 19.28 7.27 -16.09
CA ALA A 44 20.47 8.08 -16.34
C ALA A 44 21.62 7.31 -17.03
N LYS A 45 21.80 6.03 -16.72
CA LYS A 45 23.02 5.29 -17.11
C LYS A 45 22.81 4.23 -18.19
N PHE A 46 21.61 3.67 -18.30
CA PHE A 46 21.37 2.45 -19.08
C PHE A 46 20.26 2.59 -20.13
N LYS A 47 19.23 3.41 -19.88
CA LYS A 47 18.04 3.49 -20.72
C LYS A 47 18.32 3.88 -22.17
N SER A 48 19.23 4.82 -22.42
CA SER A 48 19.60 5.23 -23.79
C SER A 48 20.28 4.13 -24.62
N LYS A 49 20.94 3.16 -23.96
CA LYS A 49 21.63 2.05 -24.63
C LYS A 49 20.79 0.79 -24.71
N GLN A 50 20.04 0.49 -23.67
CA GLN A 50 19.29 -0.76 -23.53
C GLN A 50 17.84 -0.65 -24.02
N GLY A 51 17.25 0.54 -23.95
CA GLY A 51 15.85 0.76 -24.33
C GLY A 51 14.83 -0.03 -23.50
N GLY A 52 15.21 -0.51 -22.31
CA GLY A 52 14.34 -1.29 -21.45
C GLY A 52 13.40 -0.43 -20.60
N PHE A 53 12.48 -1.11 -19.92
CA PHE A 53 11.46 -0.52 -19.06
C PHE A 53 11.64 -1.01 -17.62
N VAL A 54 11.43 -0.13 -16.65
CA VAL A 54 11.48 -0.45 -15.23
C VAL A 54 10.12 -0.14 -14.61
N GLY A 55 9.53 -1.11 -13.94
CA GLY A 55 8.24 -0.96 -13.27
C GLY A 55 8.26 -1.47 -11.84
N ILE A 56 7.12 -1.36 -11.18
CA ILE A 56 6.85 -1.95 -9.87
C ILE A 56 5.67 -2.90 -9.97
N ALA A 57 5.74 -4.02 -9.24
CA ALA A 57 4.63 -4.94 -9.09
C ALA A 57 4.01 -4.74 -7.70
N LEU A 58 2.72 -4.39 -7.65
CA LEU A 58 1.97 -4.17 -6.42
C LEU A 58 0.95 -5.27 -6.23
N ASP A 59 0.83 -5.79 -5.02
CA ASP A 59 -0.26 -6.70 -4.66
C ASP A 59 -1.54 -5.92 -4.39
N MET A 60 -2.66 -6.45 -4.89
CA MET A 60 -3.96 -5.80 -4.74
C MET A 60 -5.06 -6.83 -4.53
N THR A 61 -5.64 -6.78 -3.34
CA THR A 61 -6.98 -7.29 -3.08
C THR A 61 -7.98 -6.19 -3.40
N TRP A 62 -8.86 -6.42 -4.37
CA TRP A 62 -9.95 -5.47 -4.63
C TRP A 62 -10.96 -5.55 -3.49
N ILE A 63 -11.57 -4.42 -3.16
CA ILE A 63 -12.52 -4.32 -2.05
C ILE A 63 -13.75 -3.54 -2.52
N GLU A 64 -14.90 -4.17 -2.39
CA GLU A 64 -16.22 -3.55 -2.61
C GLU A 64 -16.84 -3.18 -1.26
N PRO A 65 -17.62 -2.10 -1.16
CA PRO A 65 -18.34 -1.80 0.07
C PRO A 65 -19.42 -2.86 0.34
N MET A 66 -19.55 -3.30 1.60
CA MET A 66 -20.54 -4.33 1.98
C MET A 66 -21.99 -3.84 1.81
N SER A 67 -22.21 -2.53 1.87
CA SER A 67 -23.50 -1.89 1.60
C SER A 67 -23.32 -0.52 0.97
N ASN A 68 -24.41 0.09 0.50
CA ASN A 68 -24.41 1.47 -0.01
C ASN A 68 -24.32 2.53 1.10
N SER A 69 -24.02 2.14 2.34
CA SER A 69 -23.81 3.09 3.43
C SER A 69 -22.57 3.94 3.16
N THR A 70 -22.61 5.22 3.53
CA THR A 70 -21.44 6.11 3.42
C THR A 70 -20.25 5.58 4.21
N GLN A 71 -20.51 4.87 5.31
CA GLN A 71 -19.51 4.27 6.18
C GLN A 71 -18.75 3.14 5.48
N ASP A 72 -19.45 2.22 4.80
CA ASP A 72 -18.83 1.10 4.09
C ASP A 72 -18.10 1.55 2.83
N ILE A 73 -18.64 2.54 2.11
CA ILE A 73 -17.97 3.17 0.95
C ILE A 73 -16.65 3.81 1.38
N LYS A 74 -16.65 4.57 2.49
CA LYS A 74 -15.42 5.16 3.04
C LYS A 74 -14.45 4.08 3.52
N ALA A 75 -14.94 3.01 4.15
CA ALA A 75 -14.09 1.90 4.59
C ALA A 75 -13.41 1.21 3.40
N ALA A 76 -14.14 0.98 2.31
CA ALA A 76 -13.58 0.45 1.08
C ALA A 76 -12.47 1.34 0.51
N GLN A 77 -12.71 2.66 0.44
CA GLN A 77 -11.71 3.61 -0.04
C GLN A 77 -10.45 3.63 0.82
N VAL A 78 -10.59 3.71 2.16
CA VAL A 78 -9.44 3.70 3.08
C VAL A 78 -8.63 2.42 2.91
N TYR A 79 -9.28 1.26 2.76
CA TYR A 79 -8.54 0.03 2.52
C TYR A 79 -7.74 0.08 1.21
N LEU A 80 -8.33 0.58 0.12
CA LEU A 80 -7.62 0.73 -1.15
C LEU A 80 -6.45 1.72 -1.04
N ASP A 81 -6.60 2.81 -0.29
CA ASP A 81 -5.52 3.76 -0.02
C ASP A 81 -4.36 3.07 0.73
N PHE A 82 -4.67 2.25 1.73
CA PHE A 82 -3.66 1.51 2.51
C PHE A 82 -3.09 0.28 1.80
N HIS A 83 -3.72 -0.22 0.74
CA HIS A 83 -3.27 -1.43 0.04
C HIS A 83 -2.56 -1.11 -1.28
N LEU A 84 -3.18 -0.28 -2.13
CA LEU A 84 -2.64 0.13 -3.42
C LEU A 84 -2.08 1.55 -3.36
N GLY A 85 -2.84 2.49 -2.82
CA GLY A 85 -2.48 3.92 -2.77
C GLY A 85 -1.17 4.19 -2.02
N TRP A 86 -0.85 3.38 -1.01
CA TRP A 86 0.35 3.52 -0.19
C TRP A 86 1.64 3.56 -1.02
N PHE A 87 1.69 2.82 -2.13
CA PHE A 87 2.82 2.83 -3.06
C PHE A 87 2.49 3.62 -4.33
N LEU A 88 1.27 3.51 -4.84
CA LEU A 88 0.90 4.09 -6.13
C LEU A 88 0.82 5.62 -6.09
N ASP A 89 0.25 6.21 -5.02
CA ASP A 89 0.12 7.67 -4.92
C ASP A 89 1.49 8.37 -4.82
N PRO A 90 2.46 7.88 -4.02
CA PRO A 90 3.81 8.45 -4.06
C PRO A 90 4.44 8.40 -5.45
N LEU A 91 4.23 7.32 -6.20
CA LEU A 91 4.75 7.17 -7.56
C LEU A 91 4.05 8.10 -8.56
N CYS A 92 2.75 8.36 -8.41
CA CYS A 92 1.98 9.17 -9.35
C CYS A 92 1.95 10.65 -8.99
N PHE A 93 1.74 10.97 -7.73
CA PHE A 93 1.51 12.33 -7.23
C PHE A 93 2.68 12.86 -6.42
N GLY A 94 3.59 12.00 -5.96
CA GLY A 94 4.75 12.40 -5.16
C GLY A 94 4.45 12.53 -3.68
N ASP A 95 3.29 12.04 -3.21
CA ASP A 95 2.94 11.98 -1.79
C ASP A 95 2.02 10.79 -1.45
N TYR A 96 1.92 10.44 -0.17
CA TYR A 96 0.99 9.43 0.34
C TYR A 96 -0.47 9.89 0.29
N PRO A 97 -1.44 8.94 0.23
CA PRO A 97 -2.86 9.27 0.30
C PRO A 97 -3.22 10.08 1.56
N LEU A 98 -4.18 11.01 1.44
CA LEU A 98 -4.61 11.85 2.56
C LEU A 98 -5.12 11.03 3.75
N SER A 99 -5.91 9.99 3.48
CA SER A 99 -6.46 9.10 4.52
C SER A 99 -5.35 8.40 5.33
N MET A 100 -4.23 8.05 4.69
CA MET A 100 -3.07 7.50 5.36
C MET A 100 -2.40 8.53 6.26
N ARG A 101 -2.21 9.76 5.78
CA ARG A 101 -1.64 10.85 6.59
C ARG A 101 -2.48 11.14 7.84
N GLU A 102 -3.80 11.19 7.68
CA GLU A 102 -4.73 11.47 8.79
C GLU A 102 -4.73 10.36 9.85
N ARG A 103 -4.62 9.09 9.45
CA ARG A 103 -4.69 7.93 10.35
C ARG A 103 -3.34 7.56 10.96
N ALA A 104 -2.29 7.55 10.15
CA ALA A 104 -0.95 7.19 10.59
C ALA A 104 -0.26 8.32 11.35
N GLN A 105 -0.58 9.58 11.02
CA GLN A 105 -0.05 10.80 11.66
C GLN A 105 1.48 10.74 11.71
N GLY A 106 2.09 11.06 12.87
CA GLY A 106 3.54 11.08 13.05
C GLY A 106 4.26 9.73 12.92
N ARG A 107 3.54 8.64 12.63
CA ARG A 107 4.14 7.31 12.34
C ARG A 107 4.47 7.14 10.86
N LEU A 108 3.83 7.89 9.98
CA LEU A 108 4.10 7.89 8.55
C LEU A 108 5.24 8.89 8.26
N PRO A 109 6.36 8.46 7.65
CA PRO A 109 7.44 9.38 7.29
C PRO A 109 6.95 10.45 6.33
N ASP A 110 7.46 11.68 6.50
CA ASP A 110 7.16 12.76 5.55
C ASP A 110 7.98 12.60 4.27
N ILE A 111 7.34 12.94 3.15
CA ILE A 111 8.01 13.03 1.85
C ILE A 111 8.43 14.49 1.66
N SER A 112 9.74 14.75 1.72
CA SER A 112 10.29 16.08 1.40
C SER A 112 10.11 16.41 -0.08
N VAL A 113 10.25 17.69 -0.44
CA VAL A 113 10.11 18.15 -1.83
C VAL A 113 11.13 17.46 -2.75
N GLU A 114 12.35 17.23 -2.27
CA GLU A 114 13.41 16.55 -3.00
C GLU A 114 13.07 15.08 -3.23
N VAL A 115 12.57 14.40 -2.19
CA VAL A 115 12.16 12.99 -2.27
C VAL A 115 10.95 12.84 -3.18
N SER A 116 9.96 13.72 -3.06
CA SER A 116 8.76 13.75 -3.90
C SER A 116 9.13 13.79 -5.38
N LYS A 117 10.03 14.71 -5.77
CA LYS A 117 10.54 14.83 -7.14
C LYS A 117 11.27 13.57 -7.61
N ALA A 118 12.00 12.89 -6.73
CA ALA A 118 12.71 11.68 -7.08
C ALA A 118 11.77 10.50 -7.33
N ILE A 119 10.76 10.31 -6.46
CA ILE A 119 9.79 9.21 -6.52
C ILE A 119 8.76 9.41 -7.64
N LYS A 120 8.25 10.63 -7.83
CA LYS A 120 7.19 10.90 -8.81
C LYS A 120 7.61 10.51 -10.23
N GLY A 121 6.83 9.64 -10.87
CA GLY A 121 7.08 9.12 -12.21
C GLY A 121 8.25 8.15 -12.29
N SER A 122 8.67 7.52 -11.18
CA SER A 122 9.79 6.59 -11.17
C SER A 122 9.42 5.17 -11.65
N PHE A 123 8.59 5.04 -12.68
CA PHE A 123 8.17 3.77 -13.26
C PHE A 123 7.71 3.95 -14.72
N ASP A 124 7.93 2.94 -15.55
CA ASP A 124 7.52 2.89 -16.96
C ASP A 124 6.24 2.05 -17.18
N PHE A 125 6.00 1.11 -16.28
CA PHE A 125 4.81 0.28 -16.25
C PHE A 125 4.46 -0.08 -14.82
N LEU A 126 3.18 -0.35 -14.59
CA LEU A 126 2.65 -0.86 -13.33
C LEU A 126 2.20 -2.30 -13.54
N GLY A 127 2.70 -3.22 -12.70
CA GLY A 127 2.19 -4.58 -12.60
C GLY A 127 1.26 -4.71 -11.40
N ILE A 128 0.09 -5.29 -11.59
CA ILE A 128 -0.85 -5.57 -10.50
C ILE A 128 -0.94 -7.08 -10.27
N ASN A 129 -0.63 -7.53 -9.06
CA ASN A 129 -0.82 -8.90 -8.63
C ASN A 129 -2.18 -9.01 -7.93
N HIS A 130 -3.20 -9.38 -8.70
CA HIS A 130 -4.56 -9.55 -8.20
C HIS A 130 -4.92 -11.03 -8.04
N TYR A 131 -5.52 -11.38 -6.90
CA TYR A 131 -5.90 -12.75 -6.56
C TYR A 131 -7.33 -12.90 -6.09
N THR A 132 -7.86 -11.89 -5.38
CA THR A 132 -9.17 -12.01 -4.75
C THR A 132 -9.81 -10.64 -4.57
N THR A 133 -11.13 -10.67 -4.40
CA THR A 133 -11.96 -9.52 -4.10
C THR A 133 -12.77 -9.81 -2.86
N ASN A 134 -12.80 -8.85 -1.93
CA ASN A 134 -13.53 -8.95 -0.67
C ASN A 134 -14.54 -7.81 -0.51
N TYR A 135 -15.35 -7.89 0.55
CA TYR A 135 -16.17 -6.77 0.99
C TYR A 135 -15.55 -6.06 2.19
N ALA A 136 -15.59 -4.72 2.18
CA ALA A 136 -15.28 -3.87 3.32
C ALA A 136 -16.56 -3.52 4.08
N MET A 137 -16.53 -3.74 5.38
CA MET A 137 -17.51 -3.18 6.32
C MET A 137 -16.79 -2.17 7.20
N ASN A 138 -17.43 -1.06 7.52
CA ASN A 138 -16.93 -0.14 8.51
C ASN A 138 -16.95 -0.80 9.90
N ILE A 139 -15.77 -0.95 10.48
CA ILE A 139 -15.55 -1.52 11.82
C ILE A 139 -14.86 -0.51 12.75
N SER A 140 -14.82 0.77 12.35
CA SER A 140 -14.06 1.83 13.04
C SER A 140 -14.48 2.03 14.48
N ASP A 141 -15.72 1.65 14.82
CA ASP A 141 -16.31 1.78 16.15
C ASP A 141 -16.29 0.47 16.94
N ASP A 142 -15.67 -0.61 16.44
CA ASP A 142 -15.58 -1.88 17.16
C ASP A 142 -14.43 -1.85 18.18
N PRO A 143 -14.74 -1.82 19.50
CA PRO A 143 -13.72 -1.72 20.54
C PRO A 143 -12.82 -2.96 20.61
N LEU A 144 -13.31 -4.13 20.15
CA LEU A 144 -12.52 -5.37 20.12
C LEU A 144 -11.42 -5.27 19.06
N ILE A 145 -11.68 -4.62 17.94
CA ILE A 145 -10.72 -4.52 16.83
C ILE A 145 -9.67 -3.44 17.14
N MET A 146 -10.11 -2.28 17.62
CA MET A 146 -9.20 -1.22 18.05
C MET A 146 -8.36 -1.63 19.27
N GLY A 147 -8.94 -2.39 20.19
CA GLY A 147 -8.24 -2.92 21.37
C GLY A 147 -7.28 -4.07 21.06
N THR A 148 -7.61 -4.94 20.09
CA THR A 148 -6.78 -6.11 19.72
C THR A 148 -5.62 -5.72 18.80
N LEU A 149 -5.84 -4.78 17.87
CA LEU A 149 -4.84 -4.35 16.90
C LEU A 149 -3.97 -3.18 17.39
N ASN A 150 -4.07 -2.76 18.66
CA ASN A 150 -3.11 -1.89 19.37
C ASN A 150 -2.39 -0.79 18.54
N ASN A 151 -3.13 -0.03 17.72
CA ASN A 151 -2.60 1.01 16.83
C ASN A 151 -1.61 0.51 15.76
N ASP A 152 -1.81 -0.70 15.27
CA ASP A 152 -1.04 -1.35 14.19
C ASP A 152 -1.43 -0.80 12.81
N THR A 153 -0.54 -0.93 11.82
CA THR A 153 -0.84 -0.43 10.46
C THR A 153 -2.06 -1.11 9.81
N LEU A 154 -2.38 -2.34 10.21
CA LEU A 154 -3.61 -3.03 9.78
C LEU A 154 -4.87 -2.42 10.41
N ALA A 155 -4.77 -1.90 11.65
CA ALA A 155 -5.86 -1.16 12.27
C ALA A 155 -6.13 0.15 11.53
N ASP A 156 -5.06 0.81 11.08
CA ASP A 156 -5.16 2.06 10.33
C ASP A 156 -5.89 1.87 8.98
N ALA A 157 -5.65 0.75 8.30
CA ALA A 157 -6.39 0.37 7.10
C ALA A 157 -7.90 0.18 7.36
N GLY A 158 -8.32 0.02 8.62
CA GLY A 158 -9.72 0.17 9.06
C GLY A 158 -10.68 -0.91 8.57
N VAL A 159 -10.17 -2.01 8.00
CA VAL A 159 -10.97 -3.09 7.43
C VAL A 159 -10.31 -4.43 7.72
N ILE A 160 -11.07 -5.36 8.30
CA ILE A 160 -10.79 -6.79 8.21
C ILE A 160 -11.58 -7.28 7.01
N PRO A 161 -10.92 -7.78 5.94
CA PRO A 161 -11.64 -8.38 4.84
C PRO A 161 -12.53 -9.48 5.40
N THR A 162 -13.85 -9.34 5.29
CA THR A 162 -14.74 -10.42 5.68
C THR A 162 -14.37 -11.55 4.73
N GLY A 163 -13.89 -12.71 5.21
CA GLY A 163 -13.37 -13.81 4.38
C GLY A 163 -14.36 -14.41 3.36
N LYS A 164 -15.51 -13.75 3.13
CA LYS A 164 -16.36 -13.90 1.97
C LYS A 164 -15.67 -13.31 0.74
N ALA A 165 -14.85 -14.13 0.10
CA ALA A 165 -14.39 -13.86 -1.25
C ALA A 165 -15.59 -13.73 -2.19
N ILE A 166 -15.60 -12.69 -3.02
CA ILE A 166 -16.42 -12.69 -4.22
C ILE A 166 -15.82 -13.77 -5.11
N ASN A 167 -16.58 -14.83 -5.39
CA ASN A 167 -16.15 -15.92 -6.28
C ASN A 167 -15.93 -15.36 -7.70
N ILE A 168 -14.72 -14.89 -7.95
CA ILE A 168 -14.21 -14.61 -9.29
C ILE A 168 -13.27 -15.76 -9.60
N TRP A 169 -13.63 -16.54 -10.63
CA TRP A 169 -12.80 -17.62 -11.14
C TRP A 169 -11.42 -17.05 -11.47
N PHE A 170 -10.39 -17.67 -10.87
CA PHE A 170 -8.99 -17.29 -10.94
C PHE A 170 -8.58 -16.79 -12.32
N LEU A 171 -8.22 -15.51 -12.39
CA LEU A 171 -7.27 -15.02 -13.36
C LEU A 171 -6.20 -14.25 -12.57
N ILE A 172 -4.98 -14.80 -12.51
CA ILE A 172 -3.81 -13.99 -12.19
C ILE A 172 -3.65 -13.05 -13.37
N LEU A 173 -4.25 -11.88 -13.28
CA LEU A 173 -4.16 -10.86 -14.30
C LEU A 173 -3.00 -9.95 -13.90
N VAL A 174 -1.79 -10.24 -14.39
CA VAL A 174 -0.73 -9.23 -14.42
C VAL A 174 -1.13 -8.25 -15.51
N VAL A 175 -1.92 -7.23 -15.14
CA VAL A 175 -2.16 -6.13 -16.05
C VAL A 175 -0.92 -5.25 -16.03
N LEU A 176 -0.26 -5.17 -17.18
CA LEU A 176 0.76 -4.16 -17.43
C LEU A 176 0.03 -2.91 -17.92
N TYR A 177 -0.15 -1.94 -17.04
CA TYR A 177 -0.60 -0.62 -17.47
C TYR A 177 0.61 0.17 -17.95
N HIS A 178 0.56 0.63 -19.20
CA HIS A 178 1.46 1.69 -19.66
C HIS A 178 0.81 3.01 -19.26
N VAL A 179 1.33 3.62 -18.20
CA VAL A 179 0.58 4.65 -17.49
C VAL A 179 0.79 6.01 -18.16
N ASN A 180 -0.19 6.39 -18.98
CA ASN A 180 -0.48 7.80 -19.29
C ASN A 180 -1.38 8.44 -18.21
N GLU A 181 -1.87 7.67 -17.24
CA GLU A 181 -2.93 8.07 -16.28
C GLU A 181 -2.45 8.80 -15.02
N CYS A 182 -1.13 8.89 -14.76
CA CYS A 182 -0.59 9.72 -13.68
C CYS A 182 -0.24 11.15 -14.14
N SER A 183 -0.80 11.54 -15.28
CA SER A 183 -0.80 12.90 -15.80
C SER A 183 -2.03 13.63 -15.26
N ASN A 184 -1.81 14.80 -14.66
CA ASN A 184 -2.85 15.73 -14.19
C ASN A 184 -4.03 15.88 -15.16
#